data_AF-A0A0N0JRY1-F1
#
_entry.id   AF-A0A0N0JRY1-F1
#
_cell.length_a   1.000
_cell.length_b   1.000
_cell.length_c   1.000
_cell.angle_alpha   90.00
_cell.angle_beta   90.00
_cell.angle_gamma   90.00
#
_symmetry.space_group_name_H-M   'P 1'
#
loop_
_entity.id
_entity.type
_entity.pdbx_description
1 polymer ?
#
loop_
_entity_poly.entity_id
_entity_poly.type
_entity_poly.pdbx_seq_one_letter_code
_entity_poly.pdbx_strand_id
1 'polypeptide(L)'
;MSQNIVTNAGYRYELTYWLQNRGNPNPVDSFEVVTGATTVSFGDRAAFGYTQFTQQFVGQAGSTNVLFRYIHPTEGSFQLDSVSAQVVPEPATWALLLTGFGLVGAAKRRRKPVVAA
;
A
#
# COMPACT_ATOMS: atom_id res chain seq x y z
N MET A 1 8.69 -7.23 -15.62
CA MET A 1 7.26 -7.08 -15.98
C MET A 1 6.78 -5.73 -15.48
N SER A 2 5.97 -5.00 -16.24
CA SER A 2 5.31 -3.79 -15.73
C SER A 2 3.90 -3.65 -16.27
N GLN A 3 3.08 -2.94 -15.52
CA GLN A 3 1.70 -2.60 -15.88
C GLN A 3 1.36 -1.22 -15.32
N ASN A 4 0.66 -0.42 -16.11
CA ASN A 4 0.01 0.79 -15.59
C ASN A 4 -1.36 0.40 -15.03
N ILE A 5 -1.58 0.73 -13.76
CA ILE A 5 -2.88 0.59 -13.11
C ILE A 5 -3.51 1.96 -12.98
N VAL A 6 -4.82 2.05 -13.24
CA VAL A 6 -5.56 3.30 -13.11
C VAL A 6 -5.59 3.72 -11.64
N THR A 7 -5.19 4.95 -11.36
CA THR A 7 -5.11 5.48 -10.00
C THR A 7 -5.55 6.93 -9.93
N ASN A 8 -5.97 7.34 -8.73
CA ASN A 8 -6.23 8.74 -8.41
C ASN A 8 -5.02 9.35 -7.70
N ALA A 9 -4.70 10.59 -8.05
CA ALA A 9 -3.64 11.34 -7.39
C ALA A 9 -3.93 11.49 -5.89
N GLY A 10 -2.94 11.17 -5.05
CA GLY A 10 -3.02 11.38 -3.60
C GLY A 10 -3.76 10.28 -2.83
N TYR A 11 -4.44 9.35 -3.51
CA TYR A 11 -5.10 8.22 -2.87
C TYR A 11 -4.04 7.19 -2.46
N ARG A 12 -4.22 6.56 -1.29
CA ARG A 12 -3.36 5.46 -0.85
C ARG A 12 -3.86 4.15 -1.43
N TYR A 13 -2.94 3.33 -1.86
CA TYR A 13 -3.17 2.00 -2.40
C TYR A 13 -2.32 0.99 -1.65
N GLU A 14 -2.79 -0.25 -1.63
CA GLU A 14 -2.10 -1.42 -1.11
C GLU A 14 -1.90 -2.39 -2.27
N LEU A 15 -0.64 -2.69 -2.56
CA LEU A 15 -0.18 -3.74 -3.45
C LEU A 15 0.12 -4.99 -2.62
N THR A 16 -0.47 -6.10 -2.98
CA THR A 16 -0.12 -7.43 -2.47
C THR A 16 0.40 -8.30 -3.59
N TYR A 17 1.36 -9.16 -3.28
CA TYR A 17 1.92 -10.12 -4.24
C TYR A 17 2.54 -11.30 -3.51
N TRP A 18 2.49 -12.47 -4.13
CA TRP A 18 3.20 -13.65 -3.65
C TRP A 18 4.55 -13.74 -4.34
N LEU A 19 5.60 -13.92 -3.55
CA LEU A 19 6.97 -14.05 -4.05
C LEU A 19 7.58 -15.32 -3.46
N GLN A 20 8.25 -16.09 -4.29
CA GLN A 20 9.14 -17.17 -3.89
C GLN A 20 10.56 -16.80 -4.29
N ASN A 21 11.56 -17.22 -3.51
CA ASN A 21 12.94 -17.29 -3.94
C ASN A 21 13.40 -18.76 -3.84
N ARG A 22 13.65 -19.41 -4.96
CA ARG A 22 14.10 -20.81 -4.97
C ARG A 22 15.56 -20.99 -4.53
N GLY A 23 16.28 -19.88 -4.34
CA GLY A 23 17.72 -19.86 -4.10
C GLY A 23 18.49 -20.11 -5.39
N ASN A 24 19.66 -19.49 -5.49
CA ASN A 24 20.62 -19.70 -6.55
C ASN A 24 21.99 -19.97 -5.91
N PRO A 25 22.80 -20.88 -6.45
CA PRO A 25 24.20 -21.02 -6.04
C PRO A 25 25.04 -19.76 -6.30
N ASN A 26 24.60 -18.83 -7.15
CA ASN A 26 25.30 -17.57 -7.39
C ASN A 26 24.93 -16.45 -6.39
N PRO A 27 25.91 -15.64 -5.98
CA PRO A 27 25.83 -14.84 -4.75
C PRO A 27 25.20 -13.47 -4.92
N VAL A 28 24.62 -13.15 -6.08
CA VAL A 28 23.81 -11.94 -6.24
C VAL A 28 22.51 -12.41 -6.85
N ASP A 29 21.40 -12.23 -6.14
CA ASP A 29 20.02 -12.42 -6.57
C ASP A 29 19.11 -11.34 -5.95
N SER A 30 18.44 -10.57 -6.80
CA SER A 30 17.70 -9.38 -6.45
C SER A 30 16.44 -9.19 -7.28
N PHE A 31 15.42 -8.74 -6.58
CA PHE A 31 14.09 -8.49 -7.11
C PHE A 31 13.61 -7.14 -6.61
N GLU A 32 13.11 -6.31 -7.51
CA GLU A 32 12.58 -5.00 -7.19
C GLU A 32 11.10 -4.92 -7.51
N VAL A 33 10.35 -4.28 -6.61
CA VAL A 33 8.97 -3.88 -6.80
C VAL A 33 8.89 -2.37 -6.77
N VAL A 34 8.53 -1.79 -7.90
CA VAL A 34 8.46 -0.33 -8.10
C VAL A 34 7.01 0.05 -8.32
N THR A 35 6.49 1.00 -7.55
CA THR A 35 5.14 1.55 -7.67
C THR A 35 5.22 3.07 -7.71
N GLY A 36 5.19 3.65 -8.90
CA GLY A 36 5.41 5.09 -9.09
C GLY A 36 6.79 5.52 -8.60
N ALA A 37 6.85 6.27 -7.50
CA ALA A 37 8.10 6.75 -6.89
C ALA A 37 8.63 5.84 -5.76
N THR A 38 7.92 4.76 -5.41
CA THR A 38 8.30 3.85 -4.32
C THR A 38 8.97 2.60 -4.87
N THR A 39 10.13 2.23 -4.33
CA THR A 39 10.86 1.00 -4.68
C THR A 39 11.09 0.15 -3.45
N VAL A 40 10.77 -1.15 -3.53
CA VAL A 40 11.12 -2.17 -2.55
C VAL A 40 12.08 -3.15 -3.21
N SER A 41 13.27 -3.30 -2.64
CA SER A 41 14.31 -4.20 -3.16
C SER A 41 14.51 -5.38 -2.21
N PHE A 42 14.41 -6.58 -2.76
CA PHE A 42 14.87 -7.81 -2.16
C PHE A 42 16.27 -8.06 -2.72
N GLY A 43 17.33 -7.78 -1.95
CA GLY A 43 18.69 -8.18 -2.32
C GLY A 43 18.94 -9.64 -1.96
N ASP A 44 20.22 -10.03 -1.93
CA ASP A 44 20.68 -11.39 -1.62
C ASP A 44 20.00 -11.99 -0.40
N ARG A 45 18.96 -12.77 -0.68
CA ARG A 45 18.15 -13.44 0.32
C ARG A 45 18.37 -14.93 0.18
N ALA A 46 18.38 -15.60 1.33
CA ALA A 46 18.22 -17.04 1.38
C ALA A 46 16.94 -17.47 0.66
N ALA A 47 16.92 -18.72 0.18
CA ALA A 47 15.73 -19.29 -0.42
C ALA A 47 14.54 -19.22 0.55
N PHE A 48 13.35 -18.93 0.02
CA PHE A 48 12.09 -18.94 0.73
C PHE A 48 10.95 -19.41 -0.17
N GLY A 49 9.99 -20.13 0.41
CA GLY A 49 8.75 -20.54 -0.29
C GLY A 49 7.84 -19.35 -0.59
N TYR A 50 6.79 -19.56 -1.39
CA TYR A 50 5.80 -18.51 -1.66
C TYR A 50 5.34 -17.84 -0.37
N THR A 51 5.62 -16.55 -0.29
CA THR A 51 5.30 -15.69 0.85
C THR A 51 4.59 -14.45 0.31
N GLN A 52 3.48 -14.07 0.95
CA GLN A 52 2.76 -12.85 0.57
C GLN A 52 3.48 -11.63 1.13
N PHE A 53 3.72 -10.66 0.26
CA PHE A 53 4.24 -9.34 0.61
C PHE A 53 3.19 -8.28 0.36
N THR A 54 3.24 -7.22 1.16
CA THR A 54 2.33 -6.07 1.08
C THR A 54 3.14 -4.78 1.01
N GLN A 55 2.79 -3.89 0.09
CA GLN A 55 3.44 -2.61 -0.12
C GLN A 55 2.36 -1.54 -0.29
N GLN A 56 2.48 -0.43 0.44
CA GLN A 56 1.60 0.73 0.24
C GLN A 56 2.26 1.75 -0.67
N PHE A 57 1.47 2.42 -1.49
CA PHE A 57 1.93 3.53 -2.34
C PHE A 57 0.84 4.58 -2.53
N VAL A 58 1.24 5.77 -2.95
CA VAL A 58 0.31 6.85 -3.31
C VAL A 58 0.13 6.87 -4.82
N GLY A 59 -1.12 6.86 -5.26
CA GLY A 59 -1.46 6.90 -6.68
C GLY A 59 -1.08 8.23 -7.33
N GLN A 60 -0.70 8.16 -8.61
CA GLN A 60 -0.54 9.30 -9.50
C GLN A 60 -1.83 9.58 -10.27
N ALA A 61 -1.95 10.76 -10.88
CA ALA A 61 -3.09 11.13 -11.69
C ALA A 61 -3.20 10.22 -12.94
N GLY A 62 -4.38 9.64 -13.17
CA GLY A 62 -4.65 8.79 -14.32
C GLY A 62 -4.14 7.36 -14.12
N SER A 63 -2.83 7.16 -13.97
CA SER A 63 -2.27 5.83 -13.74
C SER A 63 -0.95 5.86 -12.97
N THR A 64 -0.69 4.80 -12.22
CA THR A 64 0.61 4.52 -11.60
C THR A 64 1.23 3.30 -12.25
N ASN A 65 2.51 3.38 -12.61
CA ASN A 65 3.25 2.22 -13.08
C ASN A 65 3.61 1.31 -11.91
N VAL A 66 3.30 0.02 -12.04
CA VAL A 66 3.76 -1.07 -11.17
C VAL A 66 4.71 -1.92 -11.97
N LEU A 67 5.96 -2.03 -11.51
CA LEU A 67 7.03 -2.77 -12.17
C LEU A 67 7.64 -3.77 -11.19
N PHE A 68 7.76 -5.00 -11.66
CA PHE A 68 8.50 -6.08 -11.03
C PHE A 68 9.73 -6.38 -11.88
N ARG A 69 10.92 -6.30 -11.29
CA ARG A 69 12.17 -6.50 -12.02
C ARG A 69 13.08 -7.42 -11.25
N TYR A 70 13.47 -8.51 -11.91
CA TYR A 70 14.59 -9.34 -11.52
C TYR A 70 15.88 -8.76 -12.13
N ILE A 71 16.98 -8.69 -11.38
CA ILE A 71 18.22 -8.00 -11.82
C ILE A 71 19.42 -8.95 -11.85
N HIS A 72 19.44 -9.96 -12.74
CA HIS A 72 20.59 -10.88 -12.87
C HIS A 72 20.95 -11.23 -14.32
N PRO A 73 22.21 -11.64 -14.56
CA PRO A 73 22.68 -12.07 -15.87
C PRO A 73 22.27 -13.50 -16.26
N THR A 74 22.04 -14.41 -15.30
CA THR A 74 21.77 -15.84 -15.59
C THR A 74 20.83 -16.47 -14.55
N GLU A 75 19.54 -16.51 -14.91
CA GLU A 75 18.44 -17.37 -14.42
C GLU A 75 17.71 -17.03 -13.10
N GLY A 76 16.38 -16.88 -13.22
CA GLY A 76 15.43 -16.39 -12.23
C GLY A 76 15.09 -17.34 -11.09
N SER A 77 15.71 -17.09 -9.94
CA SER A 77 15.34 -17.70 -8.65
C SER A 77 14.02 -17.17 -8.08
N PHE A 78 13.66 -15.92 -8.43
CA PHE A 78 12.42 -15.30 -7.97
C PHE A 78 11.22 -15.67 -8.84
N GLN A 79 10.14 -16.13 -8.22
CA GLN A 79 8.87 -16.40 -8.87
C GLN A 79 7.78 -15.52 -8.27
N LEU A 80 7.11 -14.75 -9.13
CA LEU A 80 6.03 -13.85 -8.78
C LEU A 80 4.68 -14.50 -9.10
N ASP A 81 3.73 -14.37 -8.18
CA ASP A 81 2.36 -14.83 -8.39
C ASP A 81 1.36 -13.89 -7.69
N SER A 82 0.09 -13.95 -8.11
CA SER A 82 -1.06 -13.38 -7.40
C SER A 82 -0.87 -11.92 -6.98
N VAL A 83 -0.60 -11.06 -7.95
CA VAL A 83 -0.46 -9.62 -7.76
C VAL A 83 -1.85 -8.97 -7.71
N SER A 84 -2.11 -8.17 -6.69
CA SER A 84 -3.34 -7.40 -6.53
C SER A 84 -3.03 -6.01 -6.00
N ALA A 85 -3.73 -4.98 -6.50
CA ALA A 85 -3.63 -3.62 -5.99
C ALA A 85 -5.03 -3.08 -5.69
N GLN A 86 -5.21 -2.53 -4.48
CA GLN A 86 -6.50 -2.02 -4.01
C GLN A 86 -6.34 -0.67 -3.32
N VAL A 87 -7.34 0.19 -3.42
CA VAL A 87 -7.34 1.47 -2.69
C VAL A 87 -7.51 1.20 -1.19
N VAL A 88 -6.74 1.91 -0.36
CA VAL A 88 -6.89 1.89 1.10
C VAL A 88 -7.89 2.97 1.48
N PRO A 89 -9.07 2.62 2.02
CA PRO A 89 -10.05 3.61 2.46
C PRO A 89 -9.48 4.49 3.59
N GLU A 90 -9.80 5.78 3.60
CA GLU A 90 -9.39 6.69 4.68
C GLU A 90 -10.04 6.27 6.03
N PRO A 91 -9.26 5.93 7.09
CA PRO A 91 -9.85 5.31 8.28
C PRO A 91 -10.58 6.22 9.29
N ALA A 92 -10.54 7.55 9.23
CA ALA A 92 -10.85 8.36 10.43
C ALA A 92 -11.68 9.63 10.23
N THR A 93 -12.00 10.01 8.99
CA THR A 93 -12.90 11.15 8.74
C THR A 93 -14.23 10.98 9.48
N TRP A 94 -14.69 9.74 9.60
CA TRP A 94 -15.89 9.35 10.32
C TRP A 94 -15.80 9.54 11.83
N ALA A 95 -14.70 9.11 12.43
CA ALA A 95 -14.47 9.29 13.85
C ALA A 95 -14.41 10.79 14.21
N LEU A 96 -13.79 11.61 13.36
CA LEU A 96 -13.68 13.05 13.54
C LEU A 96 -15.03 13.77 13.44
N LEU A 97 -15.88 13.36 12.49
CA LEU A 97 -17.21 13.92 12.35
C LEU A 97 -18.11 13.54 13.54
N LEU A 98 -18.09 12.27 13.93
CA LEU A 98 -18.86 11.79 15.09
C LEU A 98 -18.45 12.51 16.37
N THR A 99 -17.15 12.70 16.55
CA THR A 99 -16.61 13.45 17.68
C THR A 99 -17.02 14.92 17.61
N GLY A 100 -16.88 15.55 16.44
CA GLY A 100 -17.28 16.95 16.21
C GLY A 100 -18.74 17.19 16.56
N PHE A 101 -19.64 16.32 16.12
CA PHE A 101 -21.06 16.43 16.44
C PHE A 101 -21.39 16.09 17.89
N GLY A 102 -20.73 15.08 18.45
CA GLY A 102 -20.86 14.75 19.87
C GLY A 102 -20.55 15.94 20.77
N LEU A 103 -19.50 16.70 20.44
CA LEU A 103 -19.09 17.91 21.15
C LEU A 103 -20.11 19.04 21.01
N VAL A 104 -20.58 19.31 19.79
CA VAL A 104 -21.57 20.37 19.54
C VAL A 104 -22.88 20.08 20.28
N GLY A 105 -23.36 18.83 20.24
CA GLY A 105 -24.57 18.41 20.95
C GLY A 105 -24.42 18.50 22.47
N ALA A 106 -23.28 18.07 23.01
CA ALA A 106 -22.97 18.18 24.42
C ALA A 106 -22.92 19.65 24.88
N ALA A 107 -22.34 20.53 24.07
CA ALA A 107 -22.27 21.97 24.36
C ALA A 107 -23.66 22.62 24.40
N LYS A 108 -24.56 22.26 23.47
CA LYS A 108 -25.95 22.75 23.47
C LYS A 108 -26.72 22.31 24.72
N ARG A 109 -26.57 21.06 25.15
CA ARG A 109 -27.26 20.51 26.33
C ARG A 109 -26.82 21.13 27.67
N ARG A 110 -25.60 21.68 27.74
CA ARG A 110 -25.08 22.34 28.95
C ARG A 110 -25.56 23.78 29.14
N ARG A 111 -26.18 24.40 28.12
CA ARG A 111 -26.75 25.75 28.24
C ARG A 111 -28.08 25.64 29.01
N LYS A 112 -28.08 26.06 30.29
CA LYS A 112 -29.32 26.22 31.08
C LYS A 112 -30.19 27.29 30.40
N PRO A 113 -31.50 27.08 30.25
CA PRO A 113 -32.40 28.12 29.76
C PRO A 113 -32.40 29.27 30.78
N VAL A 114 -32.13 30.49 30.31
CA VAL A 114 -32.37 31.70 31.11
C VAL A 114 -33.87 31.89 31.12
N VAL A 115 -34.51 31.70 32.27
CA VAL A 115 -35.93 32.05 32.46
C VAL A 115 -35.98 33.58 32.57
N ALA A 116 -36.66 34.24 31.62
CA ALA A 116 -36.93 35.67 31.71
C ALA A 116 -38.09 35.90 32.70
N ALA A 117 -37.92 36.86 33.61
CA ALA A 117 -38.93 37.35 34.56
C ALA A 117 -39.31 38.79 34.21
#